data_AF-I1CKR5-F1
#
_entry.id   AF-I1CKR5-F1
#
_cell.length_a   1.000
_cell.length_b   1.000
_cell.length_c   1.000
_cell.angle_alpha   90.00
_cell.angle_beta   90.00
_cell.angle_gamma   90.00
#
_symmetry.space_group_name_H-M   'P 1'
#
loop_
_entity.id
_entity.type
_entity.pdbx_description
1 polymer ?
#
loop_
_entity_poly.entity_id
_entity_poly.type
_entity_poly.pdbx_seq_one_letter_code
_entity_poly.pdbx_strand_id
1 'polypeptide(L)'
;MVNCEISETQRNAIISALRRGKSYDAISNELHVSKGSISNIAKEVDHHSVLQAGQPKKLNIYDARLVLRRFNAGVYKTGEHAARDLSGLGSDICSQTVRNLLKSSKFQFRRKPTALPLTYSSQKALLQFAKKHIGWTEEAWKGVVFSDETKINRLGSDGKQWT
;
A
#
# COMPACT_ATOMS: atom_id res chain seq x y z
N MET A 1 13.42 32.16 39.21
CA MET A 1 12.81 30.86 38.83
C MET A 1 13.68 29.79 39.49
N VAL A 2 13.16 29.08 40.48
CA VAL A 2 13.93 28.09 41.26
C VAL A 2 14.00 26.82 40.42
N ASN A 3 15.20 26.47 39.92
CA ASN A 3 15.47 25.15 39.39
C ASN A 3 15.53 24.18 40.58
N CYS A 4 14.41 23.54 40.89
CA CYS A 4 14.36 22.47 41.87
C CYS A 4 14.98 21.23 41.22
N GLU A 5 16.22 20.91 41.57
CA GLU A 5 16.89 19.69 41.13
C GLU A 5 16.08 18.48 41.59
N ILE A 6 15.72 17.62 40.64
CA ILE A 6 14.95 16.40 40.93
C ILE A 6 15.86 15.47 41.73
N SER A 7 15.42 15.02 42.90
CA SER A 7 16.19 14.07 43.70
C SER A 7 16.43 12.77 42.91
N GLU A 8 17.59 12.16 43.07
CA GLU A 8 17.95 10.91 42.40
C GLU A 8 16.94 9.77 42.68
N THR A 9 16.33 9.79 43.87
CA THR A 9 15.24 8.89 44.26
C THR A 9 13.98 9.10 43.42
N GLN A 10 13.58 10.36 43.20
CA GLN A 10 12.45 10.74 42.36
C GLN A 10 12.73 10.41 40.88
N ARG A 11 13.97 10.65 40.42
CA ARG A 11 14.40 10.27 39.07
C ARG A 11 14.25 8.76 38.85
N ASN A 12 14.74 7.93 39.77
CA ASN A 12 14.61 6.48 39.69
C ASN A 12 13.15 6.01 39.75
N ALA A 13 12.32 6.66 40.57
CA ALA A 13 10.88 6.39 40.62
C ALA A 13 10.18 6.68 39.28
N ILE A 14 10.50 7.81 38.63
CA ILE A 14 10.01 8.17 37.30
C ILE A 14 10.43 7.13 36.26
N ILE A 15 11.71 6.73 36.23
CA ILE A 15 12.21 5.72 35.30
C ILE A 15 11.47 4.39 35.47
N SER A 16 11.24 3.97 36.72
CA SER A 16 10.49 2.75 37.01
C SER A 16 9.04 2.83 36.51
N ALA A 17 8.41 4.00 36.64
CA ALA A 17 7.02 4.22 36.21
C ALA A 17 6.88 4.29 34.69
N LEU A 18 7.85 4.89 34.00
CA LEU A 18 7.94 4.91 32.53
C LEU A 18 8.11 3.48 31.99
N ARG A 19 9.01 2.68 32.58
CA ARG A 19 9.17 1.26 32.20
C ARG A 19 7.90 0.43 32.40
N ARG A 20 7.06 0.78 33.38
CA ARG A 20 5.73 0.18 33.59
C ARG A 20 4.65 0.68 32.63
N GLY A 21 4.96 1.65 31.76
CA GLY A 21 4.02 2.20 30.77
C GLY A 21 2.96 3.13 31.36
N LYS A 22 3.17 3.71 32.55
CA LYS A 22 2.26 4.72 33.12
C LYS A 22 2.28 5.99 32.25
N SER A 23 1.12 6.64 32.10
CA SER A 23 1.02 7.91 31.37
C SER A 23 1.75 9.03 32.13
N TYR A 24 2.20 10.06 31.40
CA TYR A 24 2.90 11.20 32.01
C TYR A 24 2.02 11.92 33.05
N ASP A 25 0.71 11.95 32.81
CA ASP A 25 -0.26 12.53 33.73
C ASP A 25 -0.37 11.72 35.02
N ALA A 26 -0.39 10.38 34.93
CA ALA A 26 -0.40 9.52 36.12
C ALA A 26 0.87 9.69 36.96
N ILE A 27 2.03 9.77 36.30
CA ILE A 27 3.34 9.96 36.97
C ILE A 27 3.41 11.35 37.63
N SER A 28 2.92 12.38 36.94
CA SER A 28 2.90 13.76 37.45
C SER A 28 2.04 13.88 38.71
N ASN A 29 0.87 13.22 38.72
CA ASN A 29 -0.02 13.22 39.87
C ASN A 29 0.51 12.38 41.05
N GLU A 30 1.18 11.25 40.79
CA GLU A 30 1.71 10.34 41.81
C GLU A 30 2.99 10.86 42.48
N LEU A 31 3.88 11.48 41.70
CA LEU A 31 5.20 11.93 42.19
C LEU A 31 5.28 13.45 42.39
N HIS A 32 4.19 14.18 42.08
CA HIS A 32 4.13 15.65 42.13
C HIS A 32 5.25 16.35 41.34
N VAL A 33 5.68 15.73 40.24
CA VAL A 33 6.73 16.26 39.35
C VAL A 33 6.09 16.87 38.10
N SER A 34 6.69 17.94 37.57
CA SER A 34 6.22 18.58 36.35
C SER A 34 6.28 17.63 35.14
N LYS A 35 5.30 17.74 34.22
CA LYS A 35 5.28 16.95 32.97
C LYS A 35 6.53 17.20 32.10
N GLY A 36 7.10 18.41 32.15
CA GLY A 36 8.31 18.75 31.42
C GLY A 36 9.54 18.00 31.93
N SER A 37 9.70 17.89 33.25
CA SER A 37 10.74 17.10 33.91
C SER A 37 10.64 15.62 33.57
N ILE A 38 9.42 15.06 33.61
CA ILE A 38 9.16 13.67 33.22
C ILE A 38 9.51 13.46 31.74
N SER A 39 9.15 14.41 30.86
CA SER A 39 9.49 14.33 29.43
C SER A 39 11.00 14.39 29.17
N ASN A 40 11.76 15.16 29.94
CA ASN A 40 13.22 15.23 29.79
C ASN A 40 13.87 13.90 30.20
N ILE A 41 13.46 13.33 31.34
CA ILE A 41 13.94 12.01 31.79
C ILE A 41 13.52 10.91 30.81
N ALA A 42 12.30 10.98 30.24
CA ALA A 42 11.85 10.03 29.24
C ALA A 42 12.72 10.08 27.96
N LYS A 43 13.15 11.27 27.53
CA LYS A 43 14.09 11.41 26.40
C LYS A 43 15.47 10.82 26.72
N GLU A 44 15.98 11.01 27.94
CA GLU A 44 17.27 10.43 28.36
C GLU A 44 17.26 8.90 28.37
N VAL A 45 16.12 8.29 28.67
CA VAL A 45 15.95 6.83 28.76
C VAL A 45 15.39 6.23 27.46
N ASP A 46 15.30 7.04 26.40
CA ASP A 46 14.71 6.68 25.09
C ASP A 46 13.31 6.05 25.22
N HIS A 47 12.52 6.52 26.19
CA HIS A 47 11.15 6.09 26.39
C HIS A 47 10.20 6.95 25.55
N HIS A 48 9.53 6.31 24.60
CA HIS A 48 8.50 6.97 23.80
C HIS A 48 7.11 6.71 24.40
N SER A 49 6.32 7.77 24.54
CA SER A 49 4.93 7.65 24.97
C SER A 49 4.14 6.78 23.98
N VAL A 50 3.46 5.75 24.48
CA VAL A 50 2.65 4.81 23.67
C VAL A 50 1.42 5.50 23.04
N LEU A 51 1.02 6.66 23.59
CA LEU A 51 -0.10 7.44 23.06
C LEU A 51 0.27 8.05 21.70
N GLN A 52 -0.14 7.36 20.63
CA GLN A 52 -0.10 7.86 19.27
C GLN A 52 -1.16 8.96 19.13
N ALA A 53 -0.77 10.21 19.40
CA ALA A 53 -1.62 11.36 19.12
C ALA A 53 -1.73 11.55 17.60
N GLY A 54 -2.93 11.37 17.06
CA GLY A 54 -3.19 11.53 15.63
C GLY A 54 -4.67 11.65 15.32
N GLN A 55 -4.99 12.32 14.21
CA GLN A 55 -6.36 12.41 13.74
C GLN A 55 -6.83 11.02 13.28
N PRO A 56 -8.05 10.58 13.67
CA PRO A 56 -8.61 9.34 13.16
C PRO A 56 -8.75 9.41 11.63
N LYS A 57 -8.60 8.26 10.97
CA LYS A 57 -8.76 8.18 9.52
C LYS A 57 -10.18 8.57 9.14
N LYS A 58 -10.34 9.44 8.14
CA LYS A 58 -11.65 9.81 7.57
C LYS A 58 -12.39 8.59 7.01
N LEU A 59 -11.64 7.62 6.48
CA LEU A 59 -12.17 6.40 5.89
C LEU A 59 -12.48 5.37 6.99
N ASN A 60 -13.73 4.90 7.00
CA ASN A 60 -14.17 3.81 7.87
C ASN A 60 -13.49 2.48 7.50
N ILE A 61 -13.32 1.60 8.49
CA ILE A 61 -12.73 0.26 8.31
C ILE A 61 -13.54 -0.57 7.31
N TYR A 62 -14.87 -0.46 7.33
CA TYR A 62 -15.76 -1.18 6.42
C TYR A 62 -15.59 -0.71 4.97
N ASP A 63 -15.59 0.60 4.75
CA ASP A 63 -15.41 1.20 3.43
C ASP A 63 -14.03 0.88 2.86
N ALA A 64 -12.99 0.95 3.70
CA ALA A 64 -11.65 0.53 3.33
C ALA A 64 -11.64 -0.92 2.82
N ARG A 65 -12.28 -1.83 3.55
CA ARG A 65 -12.38 -3.25 3.16
C ARG A 65 -13.15 -3.43 1.85
N LEU A 66 -14.25 -2.70 1.68
CA LEU A 66 -15.05 -2.73 0.46
C LEU A 66 -14.21 -2.29 -0.75
N VAL A 67 -13.50 -1.17 -0.63
CA VAL A 67 -12.62 -0.66 -1.68
C VAL A 67 -11.59 -1.69 -2.09
N LEU A 68 -10.86 -2.26 -1.13
CA LEU A 68 -9.83 -3.28 -1.41
C LEU A 68 -10.44 -4.51 -2.11
N ARG A 69 -11.62 -4.97 -1.67
CA ARG A 69 -12.32 -6.09 -2.31
C ARG A 69 -12.71 -5.79 -3.76
N ARG A 70 -13.22 -4.59 -4.03
CA ARG A 70 -13.64 -4.16 -5.37
C ARG A 70 -12.46 -3.97 -6.33
N PHE A 71 -11.32 -3.51 -5.84
CA PHE A 71 -10.08 -3.49 -6.61
C PHE A 71 -9.59 -4.91 -6.94
N ASN A 72 -9.59 -5.84 -5.98
CA ASN A 72 -9.22 -7.23 -6.23
C ASN A 72 -10.17 -7.93 -7.22
N ALA A 73 -11.46 -7.61 -7.20
CA ALA A 73 -12.42 -8.12 -8.17
C ALA A 73 -12.32 -7.45 -9.55
N GLY A 74 -11.45 -6.44 -9.72
CA GLY A 74 -11.29 -5.70 -10.98
C GLY A 74 -12.46 -4.76 -11.33
N VAL A 75 -13.37 -4.50 -10.38
CA VAL A 75 -14.50 -3.58 -10.57
C VAL A 75 -14.03 -2.14 -10.59
N TYR A 76 -13.15 -1.78 -9.65
CA TYR A 76 -12.51 -0.46 -9.64
C TYR A 76 -11.21 -0.50 -10.43
N LYS A 77 -11.08 0.44 -11.38
CA LYS A 77 -9.87 0.64 -12.19
C LYS A 77 -9.06 1.84 -11.73
N THR A 78 -9.72 2.84 -11.14
CA THR A 78 -9.13 4.12 -10.75
C THR A 78 -9.58 4.53 -9.36
N GLY A 79 -8.77 5.35 -8.68
CA GLY A 79 -9.12 5.86 -7.35
C GLY A 79 -10.31 6.83 -7.39
N GLU A 80 -10.49 7.53 -8.51
CA GLU A 80 -11.62 8.42 -8.80
C GLU A 80 -12.93 7.64 -8.90
N HIS A 81 -12.91 6.47 -9.56
CA HIS A 81 -14.09 5.61 -9.64
C HIS A 81 -14.51 5.15 -8.24
N ALA A 82 -13.56 4.68 -7.43
CA ALA A 82 -13.83 4.26 -6.06
C ALA A 82 -14.32 5.42 -5.17
N ALA A 83 -13.71 6.61 -5.28
CA ALA A 83 -14.13 7.79 -4.52
C ALA A 83 -15.57 8.23 -4.85
N ARG A 84 -15.94 8.20 -6.15
CA ARG A 84 -17.30 8.52 -6.59
C ARG A 84 -18.32 7.52 -6.08
N ASP A 85 -17.99 6.22 -6.12
CA ASP A 85 -18.88 5.16 -5.62
C ASP A 85 -19.10 5.27 -4.11
N LEU A 86 -18.03 5.56 -3.35
CA LEU A 86 -18.13 5.81 -1.90
C LEU A 86 -18.93 7.07 -1.56
N SER A 87 -18.80 8.13 -2.36
CA SER A 87 -19.61 9.35 -2.20
C SER A 87 -21.11 9.03 -2.35
N GLY A 88 -21.49 8.17 -3.31
CA GLY A 88 -22.87 7.70 -3.47
C GLY A 88 -23.39 6.85 -2.30
N LEU A 89 -22.49 6.25 -1.51
CA LEU A 89 -22.81 5.47 -0.31
C LEU A 89 -22.80 6.32 0.98
N GLY A 90 -22.58 7.63 0.88
CA GLY A 90 -22.56 8.56 2.02
C GLY A 90 -21.17 8.83 2.61
N SER A 91 -20.11 8.25 2.05
CA SER A 91 -18.73 8.47 2.48
C SER A 91 -17.99 9.40 1.51
N ASP A 92 -18.06 10.70 1.77
CA ASP A 92 -17.39 11.71 0.94
C ASP A 92 -15.87 11.73 1.18
N ILE A 93 -15.12 11.19 0.23
CA ILE A 93 -13.68 10.96 0.33
C ILE A 93 -13.02 11.32 -0.99
N CYS A 94 -11.85 11.97 -0.92
CA CYS A 94 -11.11 12.31 -2.13
C CYS A 94 -10.38 11.07 -2.71
N SER A 95 -10.14 11.10 -4.02
CA SER A 95 -9.40 10.03 -4.73
C SER A 95 -8.01 9.77 -4.13
N GLN A 96 -7.37 10.79 -3.55
CA GLN A 96 -6.07 10.63 -2.91
C GLN A 96 -6.11 9.74 -1.67
N THR A 97 -7.17 9.81 -0.86
CA THR A 97 -7.35 8.93 0.30
C THR A 97 -7.46 7.48 -0.13
N VAL A 98 -8.15 7.20 -1.24
CA VAL A 98 -8.20 5.85 -1.83
C VAL A 98 -6.81 5.39 -2.28
N ARG A 99 -6.03 6.26 -2.95
CA ARG A 99 -4.66 5.92 -3.35
C ARG A 99 -3.75 5.65 -2.15
N ASN A 100 -3.89 6.42 -1.07
CA ASN A 100 -3.14 6.21 0.16
C ASN A 100 -3.50 4.87 0.82
N LEU A 101 -4.79 4.52 0.85
CA LEU A 101 -5.25 3.21 1.31
C LEU A 101 -4.57 2.09 0.51
N LEU A 102 -4.65 2.16 -0.83
CA LEU A 102 -4.06 1.15 -1.71
C LEU A 102 -2.56 0.99 -1.48
N LYS A 103 -1.82 2.10 -1.36
CA LYS A 103 -0.38 2.07 -1.03
C LYS A 103 -0.12 1.39 0.31
N SER A 104 -0.89 1.74 1.35
CA SER A 104 -0.76 1.13 2.68
C SER A 104 -1.09 -0.37 2.68
N SER A 105 -1.98 -0.80 1.79
CA SER A 105 -2.36 -2.20 1.57
C SER A 105 -1.47 -2.93 0.56
N LYS A 106 -0.30 -2.36 0.20
CA LYS A 106 0.69 -2.93 -0.72
C LYS A 106 0.19 -3.16 -2.15
N PHE A 107 -0.87 -2.48 -2.58
CA PHE A 107 -1.26 -2.46 -3.99
C PHE A 107 -0.23 -1.68 -4.78
N GLN A 108 0.12 -2.21 -5.96
CA GLN A 108 1.04 -1.56 -6.87
C GLN A 108 0.34 -1.28 -8.19
N PHE A 109 0.50 -0.06 -8.67
CA PHE A 109 0.09 0.25 -10.03
C PHE A 109 0.98 -0.52 -11.01
N ARG A 110 0.33 -1.24 -11.93
CA ARG A 110 0.98 -1.93 -13.04
C ARG A 110 0.15 -1.75 -14.29
N ARG A 111 0.83 -1.40 -15.38
CA ARG A 111 0.20 -1.39 -16.70
C ARG A 111 0.02 -2.86 -17.12
N LYS A 112 -1.22 -3.27 -17.37
CA LYS A 112 -1.47 -4.56 -18.02
C LYS A 112 -0.84 -4.52 -19.42
N PRO A 113 0.03 -5.48 -19.80
CA PRO A 113 0.55 -5.53 -21.15
C PRO A 113 -0.61 -5.70 -22.13
N THR A 114 -0.56 -4.97 -23.23
CA THR A 114 -1.44 -5.20 -24.37
C THR A 114 -1.08 -6.55 -24.96
N ALA A 115 -1.94 -7.54 -24.73
CA ALA A 115 -1.87 -8.85 -25.35
C ALA A 115 -3.06 -8.99 -26.30
N LEU A 116 -2.85 -9.62 -27.45
CA LEU A 116 -3.96 -10.01 -28.31
C LEU A 116 -4.88 -10.96 -27.52
N PRO A 117 -6.20 -10.74 -27.55
CA PRO A 117 -7.12 -11.63 -26.86
C PRO A 117 -7.04 -13.03 -27.47
N LEU A 118 -6.47 -13.97 -26.74
CA LEU A 118 -6.44 -15.37 -27.14
C LEU A 118 -7.84 -15.94 -27.00
N THR A 119 -8.52 -16.18 -28.11
CA THR A 119 -9.78 -16.92 -28.14
C THR A 119 -9.55 -18.36 -27.69
N TYR A 120 -10.59 -19.03 -27.19
CA TYR A 120 -10.49 -20.42 -26.75
C TYR A 120 -9.95 -21.35 -27.86
N SER A 121 -10.38 -21.14 -29.10
CA SER A 121 -9.90 -21.90 -30.26
C SER A 121 -8.41 -21.67 -30.52
N SER A 122 -7.95 -20.41 -30.51
CA SER A 122 -6.53 -20.08 -30.67
C SER A 122 -5.67 -20.68 -29.56
N GLN A 123 -6.11 -20.64 -28.30
CA GLN A 123 -5.39 -21.28 -27.19
C GLN A 123 -5.25 -22.78 -27.39
N LYS A 124 -6.33 -23.45 -27.81
CA LYS A 124 -6.32 -24.90 -28.08
C LYS A 124 -5.38 -25.25 -29.24
N ALA A 125 -5.41 -24.49 -30.33
CA ALA A 125 -4.54 -24.69 -31.47
C ALA A 125 -3.05 -24.50 -31.11
N LEU A 126 -2.73 -23.43 -30.38
CA LEU A 126 -1.38 -23.17 -29.88
C LEU A 126 -0.90 -24.27 -28.94
N LEU A 127 -1.76 -24.76 -28.03
CA LEU A 127 -1.41 -25.84 -27.12
C LEU A 127 -1.18 -27.16 -27.88
N GLN A 128 -2.01 -27.48 -28.87
CA GLN A 128 -1.83 -28.67 -29.70
C GLN A 128 -0.54 -28.61 -30.51
N PHE A 129 -0.24 -27.44 -31.09
CA PHE A 129 1.01 -27.19 -31.78
C PHE A 129 2.21 -27.40 -30.84
N ALA A 130 2.21 -26.75 -29.67
CA ALA A 130 3.29 -26.91 -28.69
C ALA A 130 3.46 -28.38 -28.27
N LYS A 131 2.38 -29.11 -27.98
CA LYS A 131 2.45 -30.53 -27.62
C LYS A 131 3.00 -31.40 -28.75
N LYS A 132 2.62 -31.13 -30.01
CA LYS A 132 3.08 -31.89 -31.17
C LYS A 132 4.58 -31.70 -31.43
N HIS A 133 5.10 -30.51 -31.12
CA HIS A 133 6.46 -30.10 -31.46
C HIS A 133 7.40 -30.03 -30.24
N ILE A 134 6.96 -30.41 -29.03
CA ILE A 134 7.78 -30.34 -27.80
C ILE A 134 9.04 -31.21 -27.85
N GLY A 135 8.98 -32.35 -28.55
CA GLY A 135 10.09 -33.28 -28.69
C GLY A 135 10.90 -33.11 -29.98
N TRP A 136 10.67 -32.03 -30.72
CA TRP A 136 11.40 -31.81 -31.97
C TRP A 136 12.85 -31.41 -31.70
N THR A 137 13.77 -32.08 -32.40
CA THR A 137 15.20 -31.75 -32.39
C THR A 137 15.51 -30.59 -33.34
N GLU A 138 16.71 -30.02 -33.23
CA GLU A 138 17.14 -28.92 -34.11
C GLU A 138 17.11 -29.31 -35.59
N GLU A 139 17.43 -30.56 -35.94
CA GLU A 139 17.36 -31.07 -37.31
C GLU A 139 15.93 -31.05 -37.85
N ALA A 140 14.94 -31.37 -37.01
CA ALA A 140 13.53 -31.32 -37.39
C ALA A 140 13.07 -29.87 -37.66
N TRP A 141 13.60 -28.90 -36.91
CA TRP A 141 13.30 -27.48 -37.12
C TRP A 141 13.98 -26.90 -38.37
N LYS A 142 15.14 -27.40 -38.79
CA LYS A 142 15.85 -26.93 -40.01
C LYS A 142 15.03 -27.10 -41.28
N GLY A 143 14.07 -28.03 -41.31
CA GLY A 143 13.15 -28.21 -42.43
C GLY A 143 11.95 -27.27 -42.44
N VAL A 144 11.74 -26.47 -41.39
CA VAL A 144 10.58 -25.57 -41.26
C VAL A 144 10.95 -24.17 -41.73
N VAL A 145 10.18 -23.65 -42.68
CA VAL A 145 10.24 -22.25 -43.09
C VAL A 145 9.06 -21.51 -42.49
N PHE A 146 9.34 -20.47 -41.72
CA PHE A 146 8.32 -19.56 -41.20
C PHE A 146 8.20 -18.34 -42.11
N SER A 147 6.97 -17.99 -42.49
CA SER A 147 6.65 -16.75 -43.19
C SER A 147 5.60 -16.00 -42.40
N ASP A 148 5.83 -14.70 -42.18
CA ASP A 148 4.85 -13.82 -41.57
C ASP A 148 4.88 -12.46 -42.30
N GLU A 149 3.75 -11.76 -42.29
CA GLU A 149 3.61 -10.45 -42.89
C GLU A 149 3.66 -9.39 -41.80
N THR A 150 4.53 -8.39 -41.98
CA THR A 150 4.61 -7.25 -41.06
C THR A 150 4.32 -5.95 -41.77
N LYS A 151 3.53 -5.09 -41.12
CA LYS A 151 3.19 -3.77 -41.63
C LYS A 151 4.38 -2.81 -41.43
N ILE A 152 4.88 -2.23 -42.51
CA ILE A 152 5.91 -1.18 -42.47
C ILE A 152 5.26 0.18 -42.74
N ASN A 153 5.21 1.03 -41.71
CA ASN A 153 4.63 2.37 -41.84
C ASN A 153 5.65 3.36 -42.46
N ARG A 154 5.27 4.01 -43.57
CA ARG A 154 6.08 5.07 -44.21
C ARG A 154 5.99 6.43 -43.51
N LEU A 155 4.85 6.73 -42.87
CA LEU A 155 4.60 7.99 -42.16
C LEU A 155 3.84 7.71 -40.87
N GLY A 156 4.34 8.28 -39.77
CA GLY A 156 3.73 8.15 -38.44
C GLY A 156 3.88 6.76 -37.82
N SER A 157 3.79 6.71 -36.50
CA SER A 157 3.58 5.44 -35.79
C SER A 157 2.09 5.20 -35.65
N ASP A 158 1.65 3.93 -35.65
CA ASP A 158 0.29 3.54 -35.22
C ASP A 158 0.11 3.73 -33.69
N GLY A 159 0.73 4.77 -33.14
CA GLY A 159 1.02 4.96 -31.71
C GLY A 159 -0.20 4.99 -30.81
N LYS A 160 0.06 4.93 -29.50
CA LYS A 160 -0.98 4.95 -28.48
C LYS A 160 -1.56 6.37 -28.35
N GLN A 161 -2.89 6.46 -28.39
CA GLN A 161 -3.61 7.66 -27.96
C GLN A 161 -3.56 7.73 -26.43
N TRP A 162 -3.06 8.83 -25.90
CA TRP A 162 -3.16 9.16 -24.48
C TRP A 162 -4.44 9.98 -24.29
N THR A 163 -5.49 9.32 -23.82
CA THR A 163 -6.74 9.94 -23.34
C THR A 163 -6.93 9.60 -21.89
#